data_AF-A0A843TRB1-F1
#
_entry.id   AF-A0A843TRB1-F1
#
_cell.length_a   1.000
_cell.length_b   1.000
_cell.length_c   1.000
_cell.angle_alpha   90.00
_cell.angle_beta   90.00
_cell.angle_gamma   90.00
#
_symmetry.space_group_name_H-M   'P 1'
#
loop_
_entity.id
_entity.type
_entity.pdbx_description
1 polymer ?
#
loop_
_entity_poly.entity_id
_entity_poly.type
_entity_poly.pdbx_seq_one_letter_code
_entity_poly.pdbx_strand_id
1 'polypeptide(L)'
;MEDYRARYVGRLRLDRRVMPESQAVRLLEGRLAEQEVELARLRTEVRTLRVRASHDAGASSSAQPTGGDLAVLLQEALDRANERIQELEAERQAGGVATLQAQVEALQLDLSRMEGRMTVFRDSARDAEAEKIRAIEARVQAIADLEFLKNQVLKKRREQQRQTQ
;
A
#
# COMPACT_ATOMS: atom_id res chain seq x y z
N MET A 1 -17.82 0.11 29.08
CA MET A 1 -16.88 -0.66 28.21
C MET A 1 -16.55 0.16 26.96
N GLU A 2 -16.14 1.42 27.09
CA GLU A 2 -15.88 2.27 25.91
C GLU A 2 -14.60 3.13 25.98
N ASP A 3 -13.80 3.07 27.05
CA ASP A 3 -12.77 4.11 27.29
C ASP A 3 -11.31 3.72 27.00
N TYR A 4 -11.04 2.54 26.42
CA TYR A 4 -9.66 2.14 26.13
C TYR A 4 -9.16 2.51 24.72
N ARG A 5 -10.06 2.78 23.76
CA ARG A 5 -9.65 3.23 22.40
C ARG A 5 -9.17 4.68 22.36
N ALA A 6 -9.57 5.53 23.32
CA ALA A 6 -9.23 6.95 23.29
C ALA A 6 -7.83 7.28 23.84
N ARG A 7 -7.22 6.40 24.65
CA ARG A 7 -5.91 6.70 25.29
C ARG A 7 -4.69 6.45 24.41
N TYR A 8 -4.79 5.64 23.36
CA TYR A 8 -3.65 5.35 22.47
C TYR A 8 -3.59 6.19 21.20
N VAL A 9 -4.69 6.87 20.85
CA VAL A 9 -4.74 7.86 19.75
C VAL A 9 -4.22 9.24 20.21
N GLY A 10 -4.02 9.44 21.52
CA GLY A 10 -3.78 10.74 22.15
C GLY A 10 -2.33 11.26 22.19
N ARG A 11 -1.32 10.56 21.64
CA ARG A 11 0.08 11.03 21.72
C ARG A 11 0.89 10.99 20.43
N LEU A 12 0.22 11.01 19.28
CA LEU A 12 0.79 11.44 18.01
C LEU A 12 -0.01 12.64 17.48
N ARG A 13 -0.03 13.73 18.25
CA ARG A 13 -0.12 15.05 17.63
C ARG A 13 1.20 15.29 16.91
N LEU A 14 1.37 14.58 15.79
CA LEU A 14 2.31 14.96 14.75
C LEU A 14 1.83 16.33 14.29
N ASP A 15 2.57 17.35 14.69
CA ASP A 15 2.47 18.69 14.14
C ASP A 15 2.29 18.60 12.62
N ARG A 16 1.42 19.46 12.09
CA ARG A 16 1.13 19.68 10.67
C ARG A 16 2.37 20.19 9.90
N ARG A 17 3.46 19.45 9.94
CA ARG A 17 4.59 19.50 9.01
C ARG A 17 4.67 18.09 8.46
N VAL A 18 4.08 17.92 7.28
CA VAL A 18 3.95 16.68 6.52
C VAL A 18 5.22 15.84 6.64
N MET A 19 5.21 14.83 7.51
CA MET A 19 6.18 13.75 7.43
C MET A 19 5.85 12.99 6.14
N PRO A 20 6.78 12.87 5.18
CA PRO A 20 6.54 12.05 4.01
C PRO A 20 6.21 10.63 4.47
N GLU A 21 5.21 10.00 3.85
CA GLU A 21 4.71 8.66 4.23
C GLU A 21 5.85 7.62 4.29
N SER A 22 6.90 7.79 3.48
CA SER A 22 8.11 6.97 3.50
C SER A 22 8.96 7.11 4.77
N GLN A 23 8.87 8.22 5.52
CA GLN A 23 9.47 8.37 6.85
C GLN A 23 8.60 7.74 7.93
N ALA A 24 7.27 7.82 7.81
CA ALA A 24 6.36 7.15 8.74
C ALA A 24 6.49 5.62 8.66
N VAL A 25 6.55 5.06 7.44
CA VAL A 25 6.78 3.63 7.22
C VAL A 25 8.13 3.20 7.80
N ARG A 26 9.21 3.93 7.54
CA ARG A 26 10.54 3.62 8.11
C ARG A 26 10.59 3.68 9.63
N LEU A 27 9.87 4.63 10.25
CA LEU A 27 9.78 4.72 11.70
C LEU A 27 9.00 3.53 12.29
N LEU A 28 7.95 3.07 11.61
CA LEU A 28 7.20 1.87 12.01
C LEU A 28 8.03 0.60 11.84
N GLU A 29 8.76 0.46 10.73
CA GLU A 29 9.69 -0.65 10.49
C GLU A 29 10.79 -0.71 11.55
N GLY A 30 11.37 0.44 11.92
CA GLY A 30 12.37 0.52 12.99
C GLY A 30 11.84 0.07 14.35
N ARG A 31 10.64 0.53 14.72
CA ARG A 31 9.99 0.11 15.98
C ARG A 31 9.63 -1.37 16.00
N LEU A 32 9.21 -1.93 14.86
CA LEU A 32 8.90 -3.35 14.75
C LEU A 32 10.16 -4.21 14.87
N ALA A 33 11.28 -3.77 14.29
CA ALA A 33 12.57 -4.45 14.42
C ALA A 33 13.09 -4.43 15.87
N GLU A 34 12.94 -3.32 16.58
CA GLU A 34 13.28 -3.22 18.01
C GLU A 34 12.46 -4.19 18.87
N GLN A 35 11.15 -4.30 18.62
CA GLN A 35 10.26 -5.24 19.30
C GLN A 35 10.63 -6.71 19.00
N GLU A 36 11.07 -7.03 17.79
CA GLU A 36 11.52 -8.38 17.43
C GLU A 36 12.78 -8.81 18.20
N VAL A 37 13.71 -7.88 18.41
CA VAL A 37 14.92 -8.11 19.23
C VAL A 37 14.54 -8.31 20.71
N GLU A 38 13.62 -7.51 21.25
CA GLU A 38 13.15 -7.63 22.63
C GLU A 38 12.41 -8.97 22.86
N LEU A 39 11.55 -9.38 21.92
CA LEU A 39 10.88 -10.69 21.94
C LEU A 39 11.87 -11.85 21.91
N ALA A 40 12.91 -11.76 21.08
CA ALA A 40 13.96 -12.78 21.02
C ALA A 40 14.67 -12.90 22.37
N ARG A 41 15.02 -11.77 22.99
CA ARG A 41 15.67 -11.72 24.31
C ARG A 41 14.79 -12.34 25.40
N LEU A 42 13.52 -11.95 25.48
CA LEU A 42 12.60 -12.46 26.51
C LEU A 42 12.32 -13.96 26.34
N ARG A 43 12.22 -14.45 25.10
CA ARG A 43 12.09 -15.90 24.84
C ARG A 43 13.31 -16.69 25.32
N THR A 44 14.52 -16.15 25.13
CA THR A 44 15.74 -16.76 25.67
C THR A 44 15.71 -16.76 27.20
N GLU A 45 15.30 -15.65 27.81
CA GLU A 45 15.19 -15.51 29.27
C GLU A 45 14.19 -16.50 29.89
N VAL A 46 12.98 -16.62 29.31
CA VAL A 46 11.98 -17.62 29.71
C VAL A 46 12.54 -19.04 29.59
N ARG A 47 13.28 -19.35 28.52
CA ARG A 47 13.91 -20.66 28.36
C ARG A 47 14.93 -20.94 29.46
N THR A 48 15.76 -19.97 29.81
CA THR A 48 16.73 -20.09 30.90
C THR A 48 16.05 -20.26 32.26
N LEU A 49 14.99 -19.48 32.53
CA LEU A 49 14.21 -19.59 33.76
C LEU A 49 13.51 -20.95 33.88
N ARG A 50 12.92 -21.48 32.79
CA ARG A 50 12.34 -22.83 32.78
C ARG A 50 13.38 -23.91 33.10
N VAL A 51 14.57 -23.82 32.51
CA VAL A 51 15.65 -24.78 32.76
C VAL A 51 16.09 -24.73 34.23
N ARG A 52 16.23 -23.54 34.82
CA ARG A 52 16.58 -23.37 36.25
C ARG A 52 15.49 -23.94 37.16
N ALA A 53 14.23 -23.59 36.92
CA ALA A 53 13.10 -24.11 37.67
C ALA A 53 13.03 -25.65 37.62
N SER A 54 13.30 -26.26 36.45
CA SER A 54 13.35 -27.72 36.32
C SER A 54 14.54 -28.38 37.02
N HIS A 55 15.68 -27.70 37.10
CA HIS A 55 16.89 -28.22 37.73
C HIS A 55 16.77 -28.20 39.26
N ASP A 56 16.22 -27.12 39.83
CA ASP A 56 15.98 -26.99 41.27
C ASP A 56 14.89 -27.97 41.75
N ALA A 57 13.86 -28.22 40.94
CA ALA A 57 12.86 -29.25 41.21
C ALA A 57 13.46 -30.67 41.24
N GLY A 58 14.49 -30.95 40.43
CA GLY A 58 15.21 -32.24 40.42
C GLY A 58 16.28 -32.39 41.50
N ALA A 59 16.89 -31.30 41.95
CA ALA A 59 17.95 -31.29 42.97
C ALA A 59 17.42 -31.36 44.43
N SER A 60 16.12 -31.13 44.63
CA SER A 60 15.45 -31.10 45.94
C SER A 60 15.34 -32.46 46.67
N SER A 61 15.95 -33.54 46.13
CA SER A 61 16.00 -34.85 46.80
C SER A 61 17.05 -34.95 47.92
N SER A 62 17.88 -33.92 48.19
CA SER A 62 18.96 -34.05 49.19
C SER A 62 19.30 -32.84 50.10
N ALA A 63 18.58 -31.71 50.08
CA ALA A 63 18.83 -30.64 51.07
C ALA A 63 17.63 -29.71 51.35
N GLN A 64 17.46 -29.38 52.64
CA GLN A 64 16.70 -28.32 53.37
C GLN A 64 15.60 -27.44 52.70
N PRO A 65 14.60 -26.95 53.51
CA PRO A 65 13.30 -26.44 53.04
C PRO A 65 13.27 -25.02 52.43
N THR A 66 14.38 -24.47 51.95
CA THR A 66 14.43 -23.12 51.35
C THR A 66 14.08 -23.07 49.85
N GLY A 67 13.89 -24.23 49.19
CA GLY A 67 13.59 -24.31 47.76
C GLY A 67 12.17 -23.88 47.35
N GLY A 68 11.21 -23.86 48.29
CA GLY A 68 9.82 -23.49 48.01
C GLY A 68 9.65 -22.02 47.60
N ASP A 69 10.27 -21.11 48.35
CA ASP A 69 10.18 -19.67 48.08
C ASP A 69 10.90 -19.29 46.78
N LEU A 70 12.02 -19.94 46.47
CA LEU A 70 12.74 -19.74 45.21
C LEU A 70 11.96 -20.26 44.00
N ALA A 71 11.32 -21.42 44.12
CA ALA A 71 10.48 -21.98 43.06
C ALA A 71 9.27 -21.08 42.76
N VAL A 72 8.64 -20.52 43.80
CA VAL A 72 7.54 -19.56 43.64
C VAL A 72 8.03 -18.28 42.95
N LEU A 73 9.17 -17.73 43.37
CA LEU A 73 9.75 -16.53 42.74
C LEU A 73 10.13 -16.76 41.27
N LEU A 74 10.68 -17.94 40.93
CA LEU A 74 11.00 -18.30 39.55
C LEU A 74 9.74 -18.47 38.70
N GLN A 75 8.68 -19.06 39.27
CA GLN A 75 7.40 -19.23 38.60
C GLN A 75 6.73 -17.86 38.34
N GLU A 76 6.69 -16.98 39.33
CA GLU A 76 6.19 -15.61 39.17
C GLU A 76 6.97 -14.81 38.12
N ALA A 77 8.30 -14.95 38.09
CA ALA A 77 9.14 -14.32 37.07
C ALA A 77 8.84 -14.90 35.67
N LEU A 78 8.59 -16.20 35.57
CA LEU A 78 8.21 -16.86 34.33
C LEU A 78 6.87 -16.36 33.80
N ASP A 79 5.88 -16.22 34.69
CA ASP A 79 4.53 -15.80 34.33
C ASP A 79 4.53 -14.34 33.84
N ARG A 80 5.23 -13.44 34.55
CA ARG A 80 5.42 -12.05 34.10
C ARG A 80 6.14 -11.95 32.75
N ALA A 81 7.16 -12.79 32.53
CA ALA A 81 7.87 -12.80 31.25
C ALA A 81 6.99 -13.32 30.10
N ASN A 82 6.13 -14.32 30.36
CA ASN A 82 5.18 -14.82 29.37
C ASN A 82 4.09 -13.79 29.05
N GLU A 83 3.54 -13.09 30.05
CA GLU A 83 2.60 -11.99 29.85
C GLU A 83 3.21 -10.89 28.98
N ARG A 84 4.46 -10.50 29.27
CA ARG A 84 5.17 -9.49 28.48
C ARG A 84 5.41 -9.93 27.04
N ILE A 85 5.71 -11.21 26.80
CA ILE A 85 5.83 -11.76 25.44
C ILE A 85 4.49 -11.66 24.70
N GLN A 86 3.37 -12.01 25.35
CA GLN A 86 2.05 -11.93 24.72
C GLN A 86 1.67 -10.49 24.36
N GLU A 87 1.95 -9.52 25.23
CA GLU A 87 1.75 -8.09 24.95
C GLU A 87 2.56 -7.64 23.74
N LEU A 88 3.86 -7.96 23.70
CA LEU A 88 4.76 -7.58 22.60
C LEU A 88 4.37 -8.26 21.28
N GLU A 89 3.90 -9.50 21.32
CA GLU A 89 3.37 -10.19 20.14
C GLU A 89 2.10 -9.53 19.60
N ALA A 90 1.19 -9.09 20.47
CA ALA A 90 -0.01 -8.37 20.09
C ALA A 90 0.32 -6.98 19.50
N GLU A 91 1.27 -6.25 20.11
CA GLU A 91 1.75 -4.97 19.59
C GLU A 91 2.43 -5.11 18.22
N ARG A 92 3.26 -6.15 18.03
CA ARG A 92 3.90 -6.46 16.75
C ARG A 92 2.86 -6.77 15.66
N GLN A 93 1.85 -7.57 15.98
CA GLN A 93 0.78 -7.87 15.04
C GLN A 93 0.01 -6.60 14.65
N ALA A 94 -0.34 -5.75 15.62
CA ALA A 94 -1.01 -4.49 15.37
C ALA A 94 -0.15 -3.53 14.51
N GLY A 95 1.15 -3.42 14.78
CA GLY A 95 2.10 -2.63 14.00
C GLY A 95 2.29 -3.12 12.57
N GLY A 96 2.35 -4.44 12.37
CA GLY A 96 2.41 -5.06 11.04
C GLY A 96 1.16 -4.77 10.21
N VAL A 97 -0.02 -4.89 10.82
CA VAL A 97 -1.31 -4.58 10.15
C VAL A 97 -1.37 -3.11 9.76
N ALA A 98 -0.98 -2.18 10.64
CA ALA A 98 -0.98 -0.75 10.34
C ALA A 98 -0.03 -0.40 9.18
N THR A 99 1.14 -1.04 9.12
CA THR A 99 2.12 -0.84 8.05
C THR A 99 1.58 -1.34 6.70
N LEU A 100 0.97 -2.54 6.70
CA LEU A 100 0.33 -3.08 5.50
C LEU A 100 -0.85 -2.22 5.03
N GLN A 101 -1.65 -1.69 5.96
CA GLN A 101 -2.74 -0.77 5.63
C GLN A 101 -2.22 0.50 4.96
N ALA A 102 -1.18 1.14 5.49
CA ALA A 102 -0.57 2.32 4.88
C ALA A 102 -0.01 2.02 3.47
N GLN A 103 0.61 0.84 3.28
CA GLN A 103 1.07 0.41 1.95
C GLN A 103 -0.08 0.20 0.96
N VAL A 104 -1.19 -0.39 1.40
CA VAL A 104 -2.38 -0.57 0.57
C VAL A 104 -2.99 0.77 0.17
N GLU A 105 -3.11 1.73 1.10
CA GLU A 105 -3.62 3.08 0.80
C GLU A 105 -2.74 3.82 -0.22
N ALA A 106 -1.41 3.72 -0.08
CA ALA A 106 -0.47 4.31 -1.03
C ALA A 106 -0.61 3.70 -2.45
N LEU A 107 -0.71 2.37 -2.54
CA LEU A 107 -0.91 1.68 -3.81
C LEU A 107 -2.26 2.03 -4.45
N GLN A 108 -3.33 2.18 -3.65
CA GLN A 108 -4.64 2.62 -4.15
C GLN A 108 -4.57 4.03 -4.73
N LEU A 109 -3.89 4.96 -4.06
CA LEU A 109 -3.71 6.33 -4.53
C LEU A 109 -2.95 6.36 -5.87
N ASP A 110 -1.88 5.58 -5.99
CA ASP A 110 -1.08 5.50 -7.21
C ASP A 110 -1.86 4.85 -8.37
N LEU A 111 -2.68 3.85 -8.08
CA LEU A 111 -3.61 3.26 -9.05
C LEU A 111 -4.59 4.32 -9.58
N SER A 112 -5.26 5.07 -8.71
CA SER A 112 -6.19 6.13 -9.13
C SER A 112 -5.52 7.22 -9.96
N ARG A 113 -4.28 7.61 -9.61
CA ARG A 113 -3.49 8.56 -10.41
C ARG A 113 -3.14 8.00 -11.78
N MET A 114 -2.82 6.72 -11.87
CA MET A 114 -2.52 6.05 -13.14
C MET A 114 -3.78 5.94 -14.01
N GLU A 115 -4.91 5.56 -13.43
CA GLU A 115 -6.21 5.52 -14.12
C GLU A 115 -6.57 6.89 -14.71
N GLY A 116 -6.42 7.97 -13.93
CA GLY A 116 -6.64 9.34 -14.41
C GLY A 116 -5.70 9.76 -15.54
N ARG A 117 -4.44 9.28 -15.55
CA ARG A 117 -3.52 9.52 -16.68
C ARG A 117 -3.94 8.72 -17.91
N MET A 118 -4.41 7.49 -17.74
CA MET A 118 -4.86 6.66 -18.86
C MET A 118 -6.14 7.21 -19.52
N THR A 119 -7.07 7.77 -18.75
CA THR A 119 -8.27 8.41 -19.32
C THR A 119 -7.89 9.60 -20.20
N VAL A 120 -7.04 10.51 -19.69
CA VAL A 120 -6.54 11.65 -20.46
C VAL A 120 -5.82 11.21 -21.73
N PHE A 121 -4.96 10.19 -21.65
CA PHE A 121 -4.26 9.67 -22.82
C PHE A 121 -5.23 9.08 -23.85
N ARG A 122 -6.23 8.31 -23.39
CA ARG A 122 -7.25 7.71 -24.26
C ARG A 122 -8.09 8.78 -24.96
N ASP A 123 -8.49 9.81 -24.23
CA ASP A 123 -9.31 10.89 -24.78
C ASP A 123 -8.51 11.71 -25.79
N SER A 124 -7.25 12.04 -25.47
CA SER A 124 -6.35 12.71 -26.42
C SER A 124 -6.12 11.90 -27.70
N ALA A 125 -5.97 10.58 -27.59
CA ALA A 125 -5.83 9.70 -28.75
C ALA A 125 -7.11 9.69 -29.61
N ARG A 126 -8.28 9.65 -28.98
CA ARG A 126 -9.59 9.72 -29.67
C ARG A 126 -9.78 11.06 -30.38
N ASP A 127 -9.43 12.17 -29.73
CA ASP A 127 -9.56 13.51 -30.32
C ASP A 127 -8.65 13.66 -31.55
N ALA A 128 -7.40 13.20 -31.44
CA ALA A 128 -6.45 13.21 -32.56
C ALA A 128 -6.92 12.32 -33.73
N GLU A 129 -7.55 11.19 -33.43
CA GLU A 129 -8.12 10.30 -34.46
C GLU A 129 -9.35 10.95 -35.12
N ALA A 130 -10.24 11.56 -34.34
CA ALA A 130 -11.40 12.29 -34.85
C ALA A 130 -11.00 13.46 -35.76
N GLU A 131 -9.93 14.19 -35.43
CA GLU A 131 -9.40 15.27 -36.26
C GLU A 131 -8.89 14.75 -37.62
N LYS A 132 -8.18 13.62 -37.61
CA LYS A 132 -7.72 12.96 -38.86
C LYS A 132 -8.90 12.53 -39.73
N ILE A 133 -9.94 11.96 -39.12
CA ILE A 133 -11.16 11.54 -39.84
C ILE A 133 -11.81 12.76 -40.50
N ARG A 134 -12.03 13.85 -39.75
CA ARG A 134 -12.61 15.09 -40.32
C ARG A 134 -11.78 15.66 -41.46
N ALA A 135 -10.45 15.61 -41.36
CA ALA A 135 -9.55 16.07 -42.42
C ALA A 135 -9.68 15.19 -43.68
N ILE A 136 -9.84 13.87 -43.52
CA ILE A 136 -10.07 12.95 -44.64
C ILE A 136 -11.44 13.22 -45.28
N GLU A 137 -12.50 13.35 -44.48
CA GLU A 137 -13.84 13.67 -44.97
C GLU A 137 -13.87 14.97 -45.78
N ALA A 138 -13.20 16.02 -45.29
CA ALA A 138 -13.08 17.29 -46.01
C ALA A 138 -12.37 17.13 -47.36
N ARG A 139 -11.31 16.30 -47.43
CA ARG A 139 -10.60 16.01 -48.69
C ARG A 139 -11.45 15.22 -49.66
N VAL A 140 -12.21 14.23 -49.18
CA VAL A 140 -13.16 13.47 -49.99
C VAL A 140 -14.23 14.38 -50.58
N GLN A 141 -14.78 15.29 -49.78
CA GLN A 141 -15.76 16.27 -50.27
C GLN A 141 -15.16 17.18 -51.36
N ALA A 142 -13.95 17.70 -51.14
CA ALA A 142 -13.27 18.54 -52.12
C ALA A 142 -13.02 17.81 -53.45
N ILE A 143 -12.68 16.51 -53.41
CA ILE A 143 -12.54 15.68 -54.61
C ILE A 143 -13.88 15.55 -55.34
N ALA A 144 -14.97 15.26 -54.62
CA ALA A 144 -16.30 15.15 -55.21
C ALA A 144 -16.73 16.47 -55.91
N ASP A 145 -16.46 17.62 -55.30
CA ASP A 145 -16.77 18.93 -55.87
C ASP A 145 -15.95 19.18 -57.16
N LEU A 146 -14.67 18.80 -57.17
CA LEU A 146 -13.81 18.90 -58.36
C LEU A 146 -14.29 17.98 -59.49
N GLU A 147 -14.72 16.76 -59.19
CA GLU A 147 -15.30 15.84 -60.17
C GLU A 147 -16.59 16.40 -60.79
N PHE A 148 -17.44 17.00 -59.97
CA PHE A 148 -18.65 17.66 -60.44
C PHE A 148 -18.33 18.82 -61.40
N LEU A 149 -17.39 19.69 -61.03
CA LEU A 149 -16.94 20.80 -61.88
C LEU A 149 -16.33 20.31 -63.20
N LYS A 150 -15.47 19.29 -63.15
CA LYS A 150 -14.89 18.65 -64.34
C LYS A 150 -15.98 18.17 -65.29
N ASN A 151 -17.01 17.51 -64.76
CA ASN A 151 -18.13 17.01 -65.57
C ASN A 151 -18.93 18.15 -66.21
N GLN A 152 -19.17 19.27 -65.50
CA GLN A 152 -19.81 20.45 -66.08
C GLN A 152 -18.99 21.07 -67.22
N VAL A 153 -17.67 21.21 -67.03
CA VAL A 153 -16.77 21.76 -68.05
C VAL A 153 -16.76 20.88 -69.29
N LEU A 154 -16.67 19.55 -69.12
CA LEU A 154 -16.73 18.60 -70.24
C LEU A 154 -18.06 18.69 -70.99
N LYS A 155 -19.18 18.86 -70.28
CA LYS A 155 -20.51 19.03 -70.90
C LYS A 155 -20.56 20.31 -71.74
N LYS A 156 -20.17 21.45 -71.18
CA LYS A 156 -20.12 22.74 -71.90
C LYS A 156 -19.23 22.69 -73.13
N ARG A 157 -18.06 22.03 -73.03
CA ARG A 157 -17.14 21.89 -74.17
C ARG A 157 -17.75 21.06 -75.31
N ARG A 158 -18.46 19.98 -74.98
CA ARG A 158 -19.19 19.16 -75.98
C ARG A 158 -20.32 19.96 -76.64
N GLU A 159 -21.03 20.80 -75.88
CA GLU A 159 -22.08 21.66 -76.42
C GLU A 159 -21.52 22.73 -77.38
N GLN A 160 -20.42 23.39 -77.00
CA GLN A 160 -19.74 24.36 -77.88
C GLN A 160 -19.26 23.72 -79.18
N GLN A 161 -18.65 22.53 -79.12
CA GLN A 161 -18.19 21.81 -80.31
C GLN A 161 -19.32 21.48 -81.28
N ARG A 162 -20.53 21.21 -80.77
CA ARG A 162 -21.73 20.97 -81.60
C ARG A 162 -22.29 22.24 -82.25
N GLN A 163 -22.03 23.42 -81.70
CA GLN A 163 -22.49 24.70 -82.27
C GLN A 163 -21.55 25.26 -83.35
N THR A 164 -20.30 24.79 -83.38
CA THR A 164 -19.28 25.19 -84.37
C THR A 164 -19.18 24.26 -85.59
N GLN A 165 -20.02 23.24 -85.66
CA GLN A 165 -20.17 22.33 -86.82
C GLN A 165 -21.50 22.59 -87.51
#